data_AF-A0A4P9YBI2-F1
#
_entry.id   AF-A0A4P9YBI2-F1
#
_cell.length_a   1.000
_cell.length_b   1.000
_cell.length_c   1.000
_cell.angle_alpha   90.00
_cell.angle_beta   90.00
_cell.angle_gamma   90.00
#
_symmetry.space_group_name_H-M   'P 1'
#
loop_
_entity.id
_entity.type
_entity.pdbx_description
1 polymer ?
#
loop_
_entity_poly.entity_id
_entity_poly.type
_entity_poly.pdbx_seq_one_letter_code
_entity_poly.pdbx_strand_id
1 'polypeptide(L)'
;PIQLASRKGHVEIVKILLADSRVDPSSIANYAIHWASVNGHAHVVKLLLTDSRVDPSANDNNAIWGAFCNDHVDVVELLLKDYRIDPSAMENYAIQWASRNGHENIVKMLLEDTRVDPSANDSNSILWASCNGHAKVVEILLADSRVNPCAKDNCAIQWASGNGHLNVVKLLL
;
A
#
# COMPACT_ATOMS: atom_id res chain seq x y z
N PRO A 1 -9.70 3.09 -25.35
CA PRO A 1 -9.50 4.56 -25.17
C PRO A 1 -9.25 4.94 -23.71
N ILE A 2 -10.12 4.50 -22.79
CA ILE A 2 -10.04 4.87 -21.37
C ILE A 2 -8.75 4.41 -20.69
N GLN A 3 -8.24 3.22 -21.03
CA GLN A 3 -6.95 2.73 -20.52
C GLN A 3 -5.77 3.62 -20.92
N LEU A 4 -5.70 4.08 -22.17
CA LEU A 4 -4.63 4.96 -22.65
C LEU A 4 -4.72 6.34 -21.99
N ALA A 5 -5.93 6.91 -21.90
CA ALA A 5 -6.15 8.16 -21.19
C ALA A 5 -5.76 8.04 -19.71
N SER A 6 -6.08 6.90 -19.08
CA SER A 6 -5.74 6.63 -17.70
C SER A 6 -4.24 6.47 -17.48
N ARG A 7 -3.55 5.74 -18.38
CA ARG A 7 -2.09 5.60 -18.39
C ARG A 7 -1.34 6.91 -18.57
N LYS A 8 -1.94 7.88 -19.27
CA LYS A 8 -1.35 9.20 -19.55
C LYS A 8 -1.83 10.29 -18.59
N GLY A 9 -2.68 9.96 -17.62
CA GLY A 9 -3.16 10.91 -16.60
C GLY A 9 -4.13 11.96 -17.14
N HIS A 10 -4.81 11.70 -18.27
CA HIS A 10 -5.71 12.67 -18.90
C HIS A 10 -7.09 12.68 -18.22
N VAL A 11 -7.17 13.34 -17.06
CA VAL A 11 -8.36 13.36 -16.18
C VAL A 11 -9.64 13.74 -16.93
N GLU A 12 -9.66 14.85 -17.67
CA GLU A 12 -10.86 15.30 -18.37
C GLU A 12 -11.31 14.33 -19.48
N ILE A 13 -10.36 13.66 -20.15
CA ILE A 13 -10.69 12.63 -21.15
C ILE A 13 -11.31 11.41 -20.45
N VAL A 14 -10.73 10.96 -19.34
CA VAL A 14 -11.29 9.85 -18.55
C VAL A 14 -12.72 10.19 -18.08
N LYS A 15 -12.94 11.42 -17.63
CA LYS A 15 -14.27 11.90 -17.20
C LYS A 15 -15.31 11.84 -18.31
N ILE A 16 -14.96 12.34 -19.50
CA ILE A 16 -15.85 12.27 -20.68
C ILE A 16 -16.12 10.81 -21.05
N LEU A 17 -15.10 9.95 -21.04
CA LEU A 17 -15.24 8.54 -21.39
C LEU A 17 -16.12 7.78 -20.38
N LEU A 18 -16.02 8.04 -19.08
CA LEU A 18 -16.85 7.38 -18.07
C LEU A 18 -18.34 7.73 -18.21
N ALA A 19 -18.65 8.95 -18.68
CA ALA A 19 -20.03 9.40 -18.90
C ALA A 19 -20.71 8.74 -20.12
N ASP A 20 -19.94 8.14 -21.04
CA ASP A 20 -20.47 7.44 -22.21
C ASP A 20 -20.77 5.98 -21.87
N SER A 21 -22.04 5.57 -22.00
CA SER A 21 -22.50 4.22 -21.66
C SER A 21 -21.88 3.11 -22.53
N ARG A 22 -21.29 3.46 -23.68
CA ARG A 22 -20.59 2.50 -24.56
C ARG A 22 -19.19 2.17 -24.07
N VAL A 23 -18.64 2.96 -23.15
CA VAL A 23 -17.32 2.71 -22.56
C VAL A 23 -17.49 1.82 -21.34
N ASP A 24 -16.83 0.67 -21.37
CA ASP A 24 -16.66 -0.20 -20.20
C ASP A 24 -15.31 0.10 -19.52
N PRO A 25 -15.30 0.73 -18.33
CA PRO A 25 -14.06 1.02 -17.60
C PRO A 25 -13.45 -0.22 -16.94
N SER A 26 -14.21 -1.32 -16.83
CA SER A 26 -13.75 -2.61 -16.30
C SER A 26 -13.08 -3.49 -17.36
N SER A 27 -13.12 -3.06 -18.63
CA SER A 27 -12.60 -3.80 -19.77
C SER A 27 -11.12 -4.17 -19.61
N ILE A 28 -10.79 -5.39 -20.03
CA ILE A 28 -9.46 -6.02 -19.85
C ILE A 28 -9.09 -6.00 -18.36
N ALA A 29 -9.94 -6.59 -17.52
CA ALA A 29 -9.69 -6.76 -16.09
C ALA A 29 -9.28 -5.47 -15.36
N ASN A 30 -10.03 -4.38 -15.56
CA ASN A 30 -9.85 -3.09 -14.90
C ASN A 30 -8.48 -2.43 -15.15
N TYR A 31 -7.85 -2.65 -16.31
CA TYR A 31 -6.53 -2.09 -16.60
C TYR A 31 -6.49 -0.55 -16.62
N ALA A 32 -7.64 0.13 -16.72
CA ALA A 32 -7.70 1.58 -16.60
C ALA A 32 -7.19 2.07 -15.24
N ILE A 33 -7.69 1.49 -14.14
CA ILE A 33 -7.25 1.87 -12.78
C ILE A 33 -5.85 1.34 -12.49
N HIS A 34 -5.48 0.17 -13.00
CA HIS A 34 -4.11 -0.33 -12.89
C HIS A 34 -3.10 0.63 -13.53
N TRP A 35 -3.31 1.05 -14.79
CA TRP A 35 -2.37 1.96 -15.44
C TRP A 35 -2.33 3.34 -14.80
N ALA A 36 -3.47 3.86 -14.33
CA ALA A 36 -3.48 5.09 -13.56
C ALA A 36 -2.65 4.95 -12.28
N SER A 37 -2.75 3.80 -11.61
CA SER A 37 -2.04 3.53 -10.36
C SER A 37 -0.54 3.34 -10.55
N VAL A 38 -0.13 2.58 -11.57
CA VAL A 38 1.28 2.36 -11.95
C VAL A 38 2.00 3.67 -12.32
N ASN A 39 1.28 4.66 -12.84
CA ASN A 39 1.85 5.95 -13.26
C ASN A 39 1.57 7.09 -12.27
N GLY A 40 1.03 6.79 -11.08
CA GLY A 40 0.84 7.78 -10.01
C GLY A 40 -0.23 8.82 -10.30
N HIS A 41 -1.20 8.50 -11.16
CA HIS A 41 -2.25 9.43 -11.56
C HIS A 41 -3.41 9.43 -10.54
N ALA A 42 -3.15 9.91 -9.32
CA ALA A 42 -4.11 9.92 -8.22
C ALA A 42 -5.48 10.54 -8.57
N HIS A 43 -5.51 11.61 -9.35
CA HIS A 43 -6.76 12.22 -9.81
C HIS A 43 -7.58 11.30 -10.74
N VAL A 44 -6.90 10.54 -11.61
CA VAL A 44 -7.55 9.53 -12.45
C VAL A 44 -8.02 8.36 -11.61
N VAL A 45 -7.20 7.86 -10.68
CA VAL A 45 -7.58 6.78 -9.77
C VAL A 45 -8.82 7.18 -8.96
N LYS A 46 -8.80 8.37 -8.34
CA LYS A 46 -9.94 8.90 -7.59
C LYS A 46 -11.20 8.97 -8.45
N LEU A 47 -11.09 9.44 -9.69
CA LEU A 47 -12.21 9.50 -10.62
C LEU A 47 -12.75 8.10 -10.97
N LEU A 48 -11.86 7.16 -11.30
CA LEU A 48 -12.23 5.78 -11.61
C LEU A 48 -12.91 5.08 -10.44
N LEU A 49 -12.46 5.31 -9.20
CA LEU A 49 -13.06 4.73 -7.99
C LEU A 49 -14.52 5.19 -7.75
N THR A 50 -14.92 6.36 -8.29
CA THR A 50 -16.31 6.82 -8.19
C THR A 50 -17.28 6.07 -9.12
N ASP A 51 -16.76 5.37 -10.13
CA ASP A 51 -17.58 4.58 -11.05
C ASP A 51 -17.75 3.16 -10.51
N SER A 52 -19.00 2.77 -10.23
CA SER A 52 -19.32 1.46 -9.64
C SER A 52 -18.95 0.27 -10.52
N ARG A 53 -18.70 0.49 -11.82
CA ARG A 53 -18.26 -0.56 -12.75
C ARG A 53 -16.78 -0.88 -12.57
N VAL A 54 -15.99 0.03 -12.02
CA VAL A 54 -14.56 -0.20 -11.76
C VAL A 54 -14.41 -1.03 -10.50
N ASP A 55 -13.72 -2.15 -10.62
CA ASP A 55 -13.30 -2.97 -9.49
C ASP A 55 -11.80 -2.73 -9.22
N PRO A 56 -11.44 -2.03 -8.13
CA PRO A 56 -10.04 -1.78 -7.78
C PRO A 56 -9.32 -3.03 -7.26
N SER A 57 -10.06 -4.07 -6.87
CA SER A 57 -9.51 -5.34 -6.36
C SER A 57 -9.17 -6.35 -7.46
N ALA A 58 -9.52 -6.04 -8.72
CA ALA A 58 -9.31 -6.93 -9.85
C ALA A 58 -7.84 -7.35 -10.03
N ASN A 59 -7.65 -8.61 -10.44
CA ASN A 59 -6.34 -9.27 -10.55
C ASN A 59 -5.55 -9.20 -9.24
N ASP A 60 -6.14 -9.66 -8.14
CA ASP A 60 -5.49 -9.74 -6.83
C ASP A 60 -4.95 -8.38 -6.35
N ASN A 61 -5.76 -7.32 -6.46
CA ASN A 61 -5.40 -5.94 -6.14
C ASN A 61 -4.25 -5.36 -7.01
N ASN A 62 -4.13 -5.75 -8.28
CA ASN A 62 -3.04 -5.26 -9.16
C ASN A 62 -2.92 -3.72 -9.26
N ALA A 63 -4.00 -2.98 -9.03
CA ALA A 63 -3.94 -1.52 -8.96
C ALA A 63 -3.04 -1.04 -7.81
N ILE A 64 -3.21 -1.57 -6.60
CA ILE A 64 -2.42 -1.15 -5.44
C ILE A 64 -0.96 -1.61 -5.57
N TRP A 65 -0.72 -2.80 -6.12
CA TRP A 65 0.64 -3.28 -6.39
C TRP A 65 1.39 -2.40 -7.39
N GLY A 66 0.70 -1.93 -8.43
CA GLY A 66 1.27 -0.97 -9.37
C GLY A 66 1.74 0.31 -8.69
N ALA A 67 0.96 0.83 -7.74
CA ALA A 67 1.31 2.00 -6.95
C ALA A 67 2.48 1.73 -5.99
N PHE A 68 2.49 0.58 -5.31
CA PHE A 68 3.59 0.16 -4.43
C PHE A 68 4.93 0.01 -5.15
N CYS A 69 4.94 -0.63 -6.32
CA CYS A 69 6.17 -0.85 -7.09
C CYS A 69 6.82 0.44 -7.61
N ASN A 70 6.05 1.52 -7.73
CA ASN A 70 6.51 2.83 -8.25
C ASN A 70 6.47 3.94 -7.19
N ASP A 71 6.29 3.58 -5.91
CA ASP A 71 6.28 4.51 -4.78
C ASP A 71 5.24 5.64 -4.87
N HIS A 72 4.06 5.34 -5.41
CA HIS A 72 2.95 6.28 -5.54
C HIS A 72 2.09 6.30 -4.26
N VAL A 73 2.64 6.87 -3.20
CA VAL A 73 2.05 6.94 -1.84
C VAL A 73 0.61 7.52 -1.84
N ASP A 74 0.36 8.56 -2.63
CA ASP A 74 -0.95 9.21 -2.75
C ASP A 74 -2.01 8.28 -3.37
N VAL A 75 -1.63 7.49 -4.36
CA VAL A 75 -2.48 6.46 -4.96
C VAL A 75 -2.74 5.33 -3.96
N VAL A 76 -1.71 4.87 -3.24
CA VAL A 76 -1.86 3.84 -2.21
C VAL A 76 -2.86 4.29 -1.15
N GLU A 77 -2.74 5.53 -0.67
CA GLU A 77 -3.66 6.09 0.32
C GLU A 77 -5.10 6.14 -0.20
N LEU A 78 -5.31 6.50 -1.47
CA LEU A 78 -6.63 6.50 -2.09
C LEU A 78 -7.22 5.09 -2.21
N LEU A 79 -6.41 4.12 -2.63
CA LEU A 79 -6.85 2.74 -2.82
C LEU A 79 -7.17 2.06 -1.48
N LEU A 80 -6.36 2.26 -0.44
CA LEU A 80 -6.60 1.67 0.89
C LEU A 80 -7.87 2.20 1.57
N LYS A 81 -8.32 3.41 1.23
CA LYS A 81 -9.60 3.96 1.69
C LYS A 81 -10.81 3.30 1.02
N ASP A 82 -10.62 2.61 -0.08
CA ASP A 82 -11.69 1.89 -0.75
C ASP A 82 -11.91 0.52 -0.09
N TYR A 83 -13.11 0.31 0.46
CA TYR A 83 -13.47 -0.91 1.21
C TYR A 83 -13.34 -2.20 0.38
N ARG A 84 -13.34 -2.10 -0.96
CA ARG A 84 -13.21 -3.25 -1.87
C ARG A 84 -11.79 -3.79 -1.91
N ILE A 85 -10.80 -2.98 -1.52
CA ILE A 85 -9.42 -3.44 -1.41
C ILE A 85 -9.28 -4.29 -0.13
N ASP A 86 -8.67 -5.46 -0.30
CA ASP A 86 -8.20 -6.29 0.81
C ASP A 86 -6.75 -5.93 1.15
N PRO A 87 -6.49 -5.21 2.27
CA PRO A 87 -5.15 -4.82 2.68
C PRO A 87 -4.31 -6.00 3.21
N SER A 88 -4.93 -7.16 3.47
CA SER A 88 -4.25 -8.38 3.93
C SER A 88 -3.74 -9.27 2.78
N ALA A 89 -4.08 -8.93 1.54
CA ALA A 89 -3.68 -9.65 0.35
C ALA A 89 -2.15 -9.81 0.25
N MET A 90 -1.71 -10.90 -0.40
CA MET A 90 -0.30 -11.27 -0.52
C MET A 90 0.40 -11.33 0.86
N GLU A 91 -0.23 -11.97 1.84
CA GLU A 91 0.32 -12.16 3.19
C GLU A 91 0.65 -10.84 3.89
N ASN A 92 -0.24 -9.84 3.81
CA ASN A 92 -0.05 -8.51 4.37
C ASN A 92 1.17 -7.77 3.79
N TYR A 93 1.46 -7.94 2.50
CA TYR A 93 2.61 -7.26 1.89
C TYR A 93 2.51 -5.73 1.96
N ALA A 94 1.30 -5.16 1.98
CA ALA A 94 1.08 -3.72 2.09
C ALA A 94 1.77 -3.11 3.33
N ILE A 95 1.58 -3.70 4.52
CA ILE A 95 2.21 -3.19 5.75
C ILE A 95 3.71 -3.47 5.77
N GLN A 96 4.15 -4.59 5.20
CA GLN A 96 5.59 -4.89 5.07
C GLN A 96 6.30 -3.86 4.18
N TRP A 97 5.71 -3.51 3.04
CA TRP A 97 6.23 -2.51 2.11
C TRP A 97 6.24 -1.11 2.73
N ALA A 98 5.14 -0.71 3.36
CA ALA A 98 5.07 0.59 4.03
C ALA A 98 6.11 0.69 5.16
N SER A 99 6.30 -0.40 5.90
CA SER A 99 7.28 -0.45 6.99
C SER A 99 8.72 -0.40 6.48
N ARG A 100 9.01 -1.09 5.36
CA ARG A 100 10.32 -1.07 4.71
C ARG A 100 10.73 0.31 4.20
N ASN A 101 9.76 1.10 3.72
CA ASN A 101 10.02 2.40 3.11
C ASN A 101 9.80 3.59 4.08
N GLY A 102 9.40 3.33 5.32
CA GLY A 102 9.23 4.39 6.32
C GLY A 102 7.93 5.18 6.18
N HIS A 103 6.91 4.60 5.53
CA HIS A 103 5.64 5.27 5.24
C HIS A 103 4.70 5.27 6.44
N GLU A 104 5.02 6.08 7.44
CA GLU A 104 4.35 6.17 8.75
C GLU A 104 2.81 6.26 8.64
N ASN A 105 2.30 7.14 7.77
CA ASN A 105 0.85 7.35 7.60
C ASN A 105 0.14 6.10 7.05
N ILE A 106 0.78 5.39 6.10
CA ILE A 106 0.23 4.15 5.54
C ILE A 106 0.26 3.05 6.59
N VAL A 107 1.36 2.92 7.35
CA VAL A 107 1.44 1.93 8.45
C VAL A 107 0.34 2.18 9.46
N LYS A 108 0.14 3.43 9.90
CA LYS A 108 -0.93 3.77 10.85
C LYS A 108 -2.32 3.42 10.30
N MET A 109 -2.61 3.78 9.05
CA MET A 109 -3.88 3.47 8.39
C MET A 109 -4.12 1.95 8.28
N LEU A 110 -3.09 1.18 7.95
CA LEU A 110 -3.17 -0.27 7.87
C LEU A 110 -3.39 -0.92 9.24
N LEU A 111 -2.74 -0.42 10.29
CA LEU A 111 -2.93 -0.95 11.65
C LEU A 111 -4.34 -0.67 12.21
N GLU A 112 -4.96 0.43 11.80
CA GLU A 112 -6.36 0.74 12.11
C GLU A 112 -7.36 -0.23 11.44
N ASP A 113 -6.95 -0.91 10.35
CA ASP A 113 -7.76 -1.91 9.69
C ASP A 113 -7.59 -3.29 10.37
N THR A 114 -8.69 -3.78 10.95
CA THR A 114 -8.72 -5.08 11.65
C THR A 114 -8.37 -6.29 10.77
N ARG A 115 -8.44 -6.17 9.44
CA ARG A 115 -8.08 -7.24 8.50
C ARG A 115 -6.57 -7.42 8.38
N VAL A 116 -5.78 -6.38 8.67
CA VAL A 116 -4.32 -6.41 8.57
C VAL A 116 -3.74 -7.13 9.78
N ASP A 117 -2.89 -8.12 9.54
CA ASP A 117 -2.06 -8.76 10.56
C ASP A 117 -0.62 -8.21 10.47
N PRO A 118 -0.19 -7.33 11.38
CA PRO A 118 1.16 -6.79 11.37
C PRO A 118 2.23 -7.83 11.74
N SER A 119 1.84 -8.99 12.30
CA SER A 119 2.72 -10.10 12.66
C SER A 119 2.92 -11.12 11.54
N ALA A 120 2.24 -10.95 10.40
CA ALA A 120 2.36 -11.83 9.25
C ALA A 120 3.82 -11.98 8.76
N ASN A 121 4.13 -13.15 8.19
CA ASN A 121 5.46 -13.53 7.73
C ASN A 121 6.56 -13.35 8.79
N ASP A 122 6.27 -13.82 10.00
CA ASP A 122 7.14 -13.73 11.17
C ASP A 122 7.49 -12.27 11.55
N SER A 123 6.50 -11.40 11.55
CA SER A 123 6.63 -9.97 11.87
C SER A 123 7.60 -9.23 10.95
N ASN A 124 7.56 -9.53 9.64
CA ASN A 124 8.40 -8.86 8.65
C ASN A 124 8.27 -7.33 8.67
N SER A 125 7.11 -6.78 9.04
CA SER A 125 6.87 -5.33 9.15
C SER A 125 7.92 -4.65 10.06
N ILE A 126 8.05 -5.09 11.30
CA ILE A 126 9.02 -4.51 12.27
C ILE A 126 10.46 -4.85 11.91
N LEU A 127 10.71 -6.01 11.30
CA LEU A 127 12.04 -6.39 10.82
C LEU A 127 12.53 -5.43 9.74
N TRP A 128 11.70 -5.15 8.72
CA TRP A 128 12.07 -4.24 7.64
C TRP A 128 12.21 -2.80 8.11
N ALA A 129 11.31 -2.32 8.98
CA ALA A 129 11.43 -1.00 9.58
C ALA A 129 12.73 -0.86 10.37
N SER A 130 13.09 -1.89 11.15
CA SER A 130 14.29 -1.89 11.97
C SER A 130 15.58 -1.96 11.13
N CYS A 131 15.57 -2.78 10.08
CA CYS A 131 16.69 -2.93 9.14
C CYS A 131 17.02 -1.62 8.41
N ASN A 132 16.00 -0.82 8.08
CA ASN A 132 16.16 0.44 7.34
C ASN A 132 16.21 1.67 8.26
N GLY A 133 16.13 1.50 9.58
CA GLY A 133 16.29 2.59 10.53
C GLY A 133 15.06 3.48 10.72
N HIS A 134 13.87 3.02 10.31
CA HIS A 134 12.61 3.78 10.38
C HIS A 134 12.05 3.82 11.79
N ALA A 135 12.72 4.55 12.70
CA ALA A 135 12.40 4.59 14.12
C ALA A 135 10.93 4.94 14.41
N LYS A 136 10.34 5.86 13.64
CA LYS A 136 8.94 6.24 13.85
C LYS A 136 7.96 5.14 13.45
N VAL A 137 8.24 4.40 12.38
CA VAL A 137 7.48 3.20 12.03
C VAL A 137 7.62 2.13 13.10
N VAL A 138 8.82 1.91 13.64
CA VAL A 138 9.05 0.96 14.73
C VAL A 138 8.24 1.35 15.97
N GLU A 139 8.24 2.63 16.34
CA GLU A 139 7.41 3.16 17.45
C GLU A 139 5.91 2.89 17.21
N ILE A 140 5.41 3.16 15.98
CA ILE A 140 4.02 2.89 15.60
C ILE A 140 3.68 1.39 15.69
N LEU A 141 4.56 0.53 15.18
CA LEU A 141 4.37 -0.93 15.21
C LEU A 141 4.41 -1.47 16.65
N LEU A 142 5.32 -1.00 17.49
CA LEU A 142 5.43 -1.41 18.90
C LEU A 142 4.23 -0.97 19.75
N ALA A 143 3.51 0.07 19.33
CA ALA A 143 2.25 0.46 19.98
C ALA A 143 1.10 -0.51 19.71
N ASP A 144 1.22 -1.37 18.69
CA ASP A 144 0.23 -2.40 18.38
C ASP A 144 0.54 -3.71 19.12
N SER A 145 -0.39 -4.15 19.97
CA SER A 145 -0.25 -5.36 20.79
C SER A 145 -0.04 -6.67 20.00
N ARG A 146 -0.35 -6.68 18.71
CA ARG A 146 -0.18 -7.85 17.83
C ARG A 146 1.28 -8.03 17.39
N VAL A 147 2.11 -6.99 17.49
CA VAL A 147 3.50 -7.02 17.03
C VAL A 147 4.41 -7.62 18.10
N ASN A 148 5.21 -8.61 17.70
CA ASN A 148 6.23 -9.22 18.55
C ASN A 148 7.64 -8.79 18.09
N PRO A 149 8.33 -7.86 18.78
CA PRO A 149 9.69 -7.45 18.41
C PRO A 149 10.75 -8.54 18.59
N CYS A 150 10.46 -9.58 19.37
CA CYS A 150 11.35 -10.71 19.61
C CYS A 150 11.23 -11.82 18.55
N ALA A 151 10.36 -11.66 17.55
CA ALA A 151 10.22 -12.61 16.45
C ALA A 151 11.57 -12.88 15.74
N LYS A 152 11.71 -14.10 15.20
CA LYS A 152 12.95 -14.58 14.56
C LYS A 152 14.19 -14.33 15.43
N ASP A 153 14.18 -14.81 16.67
CA ASP A 153 15.32 -14.72 17.59
C ASP A 153 15.84 -13.29 17.81
N ASN A 154 14.93 -12.31 17.89
CA ASN A 154 15.25 -10.88 17.99
C ASN A 154 15.99 -10.32 16.76
N CYS A 155 15.67 -10.79 15.55
CA CYS A 155 16.30 -10.25 14.33
C CYS A 155 16.13 -8.73 14.17
N ALA A 156 15.02 -8.14 14.66
CA ALA A 156 14.77 -6.70 14.56
C ALA A 156 15.92 -5.88 15.18
N ILE A 157 16.28 -6.17 16.43
CA ILE A 157 17.34 -5.45 17.14
C ILE A 157 18.72 -5.81 16.59
N GLN A 158 18.93 -7.06 16.15
CA GLN A 158 20.18 -7.47 15.51
C GLN A 158 20.44 -6.68 14.22
N TRP A 159 19.44 -6.57 13.35
CA TRP A 159 19.54 -5.82 12.09
C TRP A 159 19.69 -4.32 12.32
N ALA A 160 18.94 -3.75 13.27
CA ALA A 160 19.10 -2.35 13.65
C ALA A 160 20.51 -2.06 14.19
N SER A 161 21.06 -2.96 15.01
CA SER A 161 22.41 -2.84 15.57
C SER A 161 23.48 -2.96 14.49
N GLY A 162 23.35 -3.95 13.60
CA GLY A 162 24.29 -4.19 12.50
C GLY A 162 24.35 -3.03 11.49
N ASN A 163 23.24 -2.32 11.28
CA ASN A 163 23.17 -1.15 10.40
C ASN A 163 23.40 0.19 11.14
N GLY A 164 23.65 0.17 12.45
CA GLY A 164 23.96 1.38 13.23
C GLY A 164 22.76 2.28 13.57
N HIS A 165 21.54 1.74 13.55
CA HIS A 165 20.31 2.49 13.80
C HIS A 165 20.03 2.68 15.29
N LEU A 166 20.81 3.56 15.94
CA LEU A 166 20.76 3.81 17.39
C LEU A 166 19.35 4.06 17.94
N ASN A 167 18.54 4.86 17.25
CA ASN A 167 17.19 5.19 17.72
C ASN A 167 16.26 3.97 17.70
N VAL A 168 16.38 3.11 16.69
CA VAL A 168 15.64 1.84 16.63
C VAL A 168 16.09 0.90 17.73
N VAL A 169 17.40 0.76 17.95
CA VAL A 169 17.93 -0.11 19.03
C VAL A 169 17.39 0.34 20.39
N LYS A 170 17.34 1.65 20.66
CA LYS A 170 16.74 2.18 21.90
C LYS A 170 15.26 1.86 22.05
N LEU A 171 14.50 1.76 20.96
CA LEU A 171 13.08 1.42 20.98
C LEU A 171 12.84 -0.08 21.22
N LEU A 172 13.80 -0.94 20.82
CA LEU A 172 13.69 -2.40 20.91
C LEU A 172 14.29 -3.01 22.19
N LEU A 173 14.83 -2.17 23.08
CA LEU A 173 15.34 -2.54 24.41
C LEU A 173 14.27 -2.28 25.48
#